data_AF-A0A6M4NR06-F1
#
_entry.id   AF-A0A6M4NR06-F1
#
_cell.length_a   1.000
_cell.length_b   1.000
_cell.length_c   1.000
_cell.angle_alpha   90.00
_cell.angle_beta   90.00
_cell.angle_gamma   90.00
#
_symmetry.space_group_name_H-M   'P 1'
#
loop_
_entity.id
_entity.type
_entity.pdbx_description
1 polymer ?
#
loop_
_entity_poly.entity_id
_entity_poly.type
_entity_poly.pdbx_seq_one_letter_code
_entity_poly.pdbx_strand_id
1 'polypeptide(L)'
;MYGSILVSMLLEKYSGVRTRIAGGDGVGDGGILTAAGMKGHYWVVANVHGMLFVVDITADQFGMDKIVYKGLKDAPEYIEGHQITIDDHVHETLHQIIESQRSEYNQP
;
A
#
# COMPACT_ATOMS: atom_id res chain seq x y z
N MET A 1 0.13 -5.32 1.61
CA MET A 1 0.65 -4.64 2.82
C MET A 1 2.17 -4.48 2.79
N TYR A 2 2.97 -5.56 2.92
CA TYR A 2 4.44 -5.47 2.99
C TYR A 2 5.09 -4.66 1.85
N GLY A 3 4.66 -4.87 0.61
CA GLY A 3 5.15 -4.10 -0.54
C GLY A 3 4.86 -2.60 -0.41
N SER A 4 3.68 -2.23 0.10
CA SER A 4 3.26 -0.85 0.33
C SER A 4 4.10 -0.19 1.43
N ILE A 5 4.37 -0.91 2.53
CA ILE A 5 5.27 -0.47 3.60
C ILE A 5 6.68 -0.22 3.05
N LEU A 6 7.25 -1.18 2.32
CA LEU A 6 8.58 -1.05 1.72
C LEU A 6 8.66 0.18 0.82
N VAL A 7 7.71 0.35 -0.10
CA VAL A 7 7.70 1.49 -1.03
C VAL A 7 7.52 2.81 -0.31
N SER A 8 6.59 2.90 0.65
CA SER A 8 6.39 4.09 1.47
C SER A 8 7.68 4.50 2.18
N MET A 9 8.35 3.55 2.85
CA MET A 9 9.63 3.79 3.52
C MET A 9 10.73 4.25 2.56
N LEU A 10 10.84 3.65 1.38
CA LEU A 10 11.86 4.01 0.39
C LEU A 10 11.63 5.41 -0.18
N LEU A 11 10.39 5.74 -0.53
CA LEU A 11 10.02 7.04 -1.07
C LEU A 11 10.26 8.14 -0.03
N GLU A 12 9.78 7.97 1.19
CA GLU A 12 9.96 8.97 2.25
C GLU A 12 11.43 9.17 2.59
N LYS A 13 12.20 8.08 2.71
CA LYS A 13 13.62 8.15 3.09
C LYS A 13 14.51 8.75 2.01
N TYR A 14 14.29 8.42 0.74
CA TYR A 14 15.26 8.72 -0.32
C TYR A 14 14.79 9.76 -1.34
N SER A 15 13.51 10.13 -1.36
CA SER A 15 12.97 11.08 -2.35
C SER A 15 12.32 12.33 -1.75
N GLY A 16 12.13 12.39 -0.43
CA GLY A 16 11.44 13.51 0.23
C GLY A 16 9.95 13.62 -0.11
N VAL A 17 9.40 12.61 -0.81
CA VAL A 17 7.99 12.50 -1.15
C VAL A 17 7.23 12.01 0.07
N ARG A 18 6.18 12.73 0.47
CA ARG A 18 5.27 12.26 1.52
C ARG A 18 4.36 11.20 0.97
N THR A 19 4.15 10.14 1.75
CA THR A 19 3.29 9.04 1.34
C THR A 19 2.21 8.78 2.38
N ARG A 20 1.18 8.05 1.96
CA ARG A 20 0.31 7.29 2.86
C ARG A 20 0.03 5.94 2.23
N ILE A 21 -0.22 4.94 3.05
CA ILE A 21 -0.68 3.64 2.57
C ILE A 21 -2.21 3.73 2.47
N ALA A 22 -2.75 3.36 1.32
CA ALA A 22 -4.18 3.15 1.13
C ALA A 22 -4.44 1.68 0.85
N GLY A 23 -5.69 1.28 0.95
CA GLY A 23 -6.07 -0.10 0.71
C GLY A 23 -7.57 -0.30 0.81
N GLY A 24 -7.96 -1.56 0.84
CA GLY A 24 -9.29 -1.98 1.17
C GLY A 24 -9.42 -3.49 1.30
N ASP A 25 -10.58 -3.95 1.80
CA ASP A 25 -10.85 -5.36 2.07
C ASP A 25 -11.39 -6.13 0.84
N GLY A 26 -11.87 -5.40 -0.17
CA GLY A 26 -12.48 -5.93 -1.36
C GLY A 26 -13.88 -6.51 -1.18
N VAL A 27 -14.52 -6.26 -0.04
CA VAL A 27 -15.86 -6.74 0.32
C VAL A 27 -16.80 -5.56 0.56
N GLY A 28 -16.39 -4.59 1.36
CA GLY A 28 -17.23 -3.45 1.74
C GLY A 28 -16.45 -2.17 2.06
N ASP A 29 -15.13 -2.23 2.17
CA ASP A 29 -14.28 -1.11 2.52
C ASP A 29 -13.17 -0.91 1.48
N GLY A 30 -13.57 -0.54 0.26
CA GLY A 30 -12.65 -0.28 -0.85
C GLY A 30 -11.88 -1.52 -1.33
N GLY A 31 -10.81 -1.29 -2.09
CA GLY A 31 -9.96 -2.32 -2.68
C GLY A 31 -9.54 -1.96 -4.09
N ILE A 32 -9.11 -2.98 -4.84
CA ILE A 32 -8.78 -2.85 -6.26
C ILE A 32 -9.83 -3.56 -7.11
N LEU A 33 -10.40 -2.84 -8.08
CA LEU A 33 -11.34 -3.39 -9.05
C LEU A 33 -10.57 -4.09 -10.18
N THR A 34 -10.71 -5.41 -10.25
CA THR A 34 -10.06 -6.24 -11.27
C THR A 34 -11.10 -6.82 -12.24
N ALA A 35 -10.65 -7.47 -13.31
CA ALA A 35 -11.55 -8.22 -14.19
C ALA A 35 -12.30 -9.36 -13.46
N ALA A 36 -11.76 -9.86 -12.34
CA ALA A 36 -12.37 -10.87 -11.49
C ALA A 36 -13.22 -10.28 -10.34
N GLY A 37 -13.52 -8.98 -10.40
CA GLY A 37 -14.25 -8.24 -9.38
C GLY A 37 -13.34 -7.53 -8.37
N MET A 38 -13.94 -7.06 -7.28
CA MET A 38 -13.24 -6.35 -6.22
C MET A 38 -12.30 -7.29 -5.45
N LYS A 39 -11.08 -6.83 -5.14
CA LYS A 39 -10.08 -7.55 -4.36
C LYS A 39 -9.55 -6.69 -3.23
N GLY A 40 -9.37 -7.29 -2.06
CA GLY A 40 -8.68 -6.64 -0.96
C GLY A 40 -7.22 -6.44 -1.32
N HIS A 41 -6.72 -5.22 -1.14
CA HIS A 41 -5.37 -4.86 -1.59
C HIS A 41 -4.86 -3.60 -0.90
N TYR A 42 -3.55 -3.38 -0.92
CA TYR A 42 -2.89 -2.19 -0.37
C TYR A 42 -1.90 -1.60 -1.36
N TRP A 43 -1.85 -0.29 -1.43
CA TRP A 43 -0.96 0.49 -2.30
C TRP A 43 -0.47 1.75 -1.58
N VAL A 44 0.45 2.47 -2.20
CA VAL A 44 0.91 3.77 -1.70
C VAL A 44 0.26 4.87 -2.49
N VAL A 45 -0.21 5.91 -1.79
CA VAL A 45 -0.52 7.21 -2.40
C VAL A 45 0.59 8.18 -2.07
N ALA A 46 1.32 8.59 -3.10
CA ALA A 46 2.45 9.51 -3.01
C ALA A 46 2.02 10.94 -3.36
N ASN A 47 2.43 11.92 -2.57
CA ASN A 47 2.23 13.34 -2.85
C ASN A 47 3.50 13.94 -3.46
N VAL A 48 3.46 14.18 -4.77
CA VAL A 48 4.55 14.82 -5.53
C VAL A 48 4.09 16.21 -5.93
N HIS A 49 4.61 17.23 -5.24
CA HIS A 49 4.30 18.64 -5.49
C HIS A 49 2.78 18.97 -5.52
N GLY A 50 2.00 18.35 -4.62
CA GLY A 50 0.55 18.56 -4.52
C GLY A 50 -0.28 17.66 -5.44
N MET A 51 0.36 16.85 -6.28
CA MET A 51 -0.30 15.83 -7.10
C MET A 51 -0.22 14.47 -6.41
N LEU A 52 -1.34 13.74 -6.41
CA LEU A 52 -1.44 12.42 -5.81
C LEU A 52 -1.25 11.33 -6.86
N PHE A 53 -0.39 10.37 -6.56
CA PHE A 53 -0.10 9.23 -7.42
C PHE A 53 -0.32 7.92 -6.69
N VAL A 54 -0.96 6.96 -7.35
CA VAL A 54 -0.94 5.55 -6.94
C VAL A 54 0.41 4.96 -7.30
N VAL A 55 1.03 4.30 -6.33
CA VAL A 55 2.23 3.49 -6.50
C VAL A 55 1.94 2.10 -5.95
N ASP A 56 1.96 1.10 -6.81
CA ASP A 56 1.68 -0.29 -6.44
C ASP A 56 2.64 -1.23 -7.16
N ILE A 57 3.49 -1.91 -6.37
CA ILE A 57 4.51 -2.83 -6.86
C ILE A 57 4.07 -4.30 -6.80
N THR A 58 2.78 -4.52 -6.55
CA THR A 58 2.16 -5.83 -6.32
C THR A 58 0.86 -6.00 -7.09
N ALA A 59 0.55 -5.10 -8.03
CA ALA A 59 -0.68 -5.17 -8.83
C ALA A 59 -0.70 -6.39 -9.76
N ASP A 60 0.47 -6.92 -10.11
CA ASP A 60 0.66 -8.11 -10.94
C ASP A 60 0.04 -9.38 -10.33
N GLN A 61 -0.16 -9.43 -9.00
CA GLN A 61 -0.93 -10.52 -8.36
C GLN A 61 -2.37 -10.63 -8.90
N PHE A 62 -2.88 -9.57 -9.53
CA PHE A 62 -4.20 -9.50 -10.16
C PHE A 62 -4.13 -9.50 -11.70
N GLY A 63 -2.95 -9.77 -12.27
CA GLY A 63 -2.73 -9.74 -13.72
C GLY A 63 -2.58 -8.33 -14.31
N MET A 64 -2.34 -7.32 -13.47
CA MET A 64 -2.03 -5.95 -13.90
C MET A 64 -0.52 -5.77 -14.12
N ASP A 65 -0.09 -4.55 -14.43
CA ASP A 65 1.33 -4.23 -14.58
C ASP A 65 2.12 -4.50 -13.28
N LYS A 66 3.38 -4.96 -13.42
CA LYS A 66 4.28 -5.25 -12.29
C LYS A 66 4.51 -4.06 -11.36
N ILE A 67 4.53 -2.87 -11.95
CA ILE A 67 4.62 -1.61 -11.22
C ILE A 67 3.58 -0.69 -11.83
N VAL A 68 2.60 -0.32 -11.03
CA VAL A 68 1.62 0.70 -11.37
C VAL A 68 2.08 2.02 -10.77
N TYR A 69 2.26 3.01 -11.64
CA TYR A 69 2.50 4.40 -11.28
C TYR A 69 1.60 5.30 -12.13
N LYS A 70 0.60 5.92 -11.51
CA LYS A 70 -0.37 6.77 -12.21
C LYS A 70 -0.98 7.81 -11.30
N GLY A 71 -1.47 8.90 -11.89
CA GLY A 71 -2.23 9.90 -11.14
C GLY A 71 -3.44 9.24 -10.47
N LEU A 72 -3.72 9.61 -9.21
CA LEU A 72 -4.83 9.03 -8.46
C LEU A 72 -6.18 9.21 -9.18
N LYS A 73 -6.34 10.33 -9.89
CA LYS A 73 -7.54 10.62 -10.70
C LYS A 73 -7.67 9.71 -11.94
N ASP A 74 -6.55 9.19 -12.42
CA ASP A 74 -6.47 8.31 -13.58
C ASP A 74 -6.49 6.83 -13.18
N ALA A 75 -6.74 6.55 -11.90
CA ALA A 75 -6.71 5.24 -11.27
C ALA A 75 -8.08 4.86 -10.65
N PRO A 76 -9.19 4.93 -11.40
CA PRO A 76 -10.54 4.71 -10.83
C PRO A 76 -10.73 3.29 -10.27
N GLU A 77 -9.91 2.33 -10.66
CA GLU A 77 -9.95 0.97 -10.10
C GLU A 77 -9.34 0.87 -8.69
N TYR A 78 -8.61 1.89 -8.22
CA TYR A 78 -8.06 1.95 -6.88
C TYR A 78 -9.02 2.73 -5.97
N ILE A 79 -9.83 2.01 -5.20
CA ILE A 79 -10.90 2.58 -4.39
C ILE A 79 -10.48 2.54 -2.93
N GLU A 80 -10.21 3.71 -2.36
CA GLU A 80 -9.74 3.82 -0.98
C GLU A 80 -10.83 3.41 0.01
N GLY A 81 -10.49 2.47 0.89
CA GLY A 81 -11.24 2.20 2.11
C GLY A 81 -11.01 3.27 3.17
N HIS A 82 -11.55 3.04 4.37
CA HIS A 82 -11.44 3.95 5.49
C HIS A 82 -9.99 4.02 5.98
N GLN A 83 -9.40 5.21 5.92
CA GLN A 83 -7.99 5.42 6.26
C GLN A 83 -7.67 4.97 7.69
N ILE A 84 -8.60 5.09 8.64
CA ILE A 84 -8.37 4.66 10.03
C ILE A 84 -8.15 3.15 10.14
N THR A 85 -8.95 2.34 9.41
CA THR A 85 -8.81 0.88 9.35
C THR A 85 -7.47 0.49 8.73
N ILE A 86 -7.06 1.22 7.69
CA ILE A 86 -5.80 0.97 6.99
C ILE A 86 -4.62 1.32 7.90
N ASP A 87 -4.66 2.47 8.58
CA ASP A 87 -3.61 2.94 9.49
C ASP A 87 -3.42 1.96 10.66
N ASP A 88 -4.51 1.46 11.24
CA ASP A 88 -4.47 0.45 12.31
C ASP A 88 -3.77 -0.82 11.82
N HIS A 89 -4.13 -1.34 10.65
CA HIS A 89 -3.51 -2.55 10.10
C HIS A 89 -2.04 -2.34 9.69
N VAL A 90 -1.68 -1.15 9.20
CA VAL A 90 -0.28 -0.78 8.95
C VAL A 90 0.51 -0.78 10.25
N HIS A 91 -0.06 -0.19 11.32
CA HIS A 91 0.56 -0.15 12.63
C HIS A 91 0.80 -1.56 13.18
N GLU A 92 -0.21 -2.42 13.17
CA GLU A 92 -0.10 -3.83 13.59
C GLU A 92 0.96 -4.58 12.78
N THR A 93 0.99 -4.41 11.45
CA THR A 93 1.97 -5.07 10.57
C THR A 93 3.39 -4.60 10.86
N LEU A 94 3.61 -3.30 11.06
CA LEU A 94 4.92 -2.77 11.42
C LEU A 94 5.39 -3.30 12.78
N HIS A 95 4.48 -3.38 13.75
CA HIS A 95 4.77 -4.00 15.05
C HIS A 95 5.25 -5.46 14.89
N GLN A 96 4.54 -6.26 14.10
CA GLN A 96 4.91 -7.65 13.83
C GLN A 96 6.27 -7.78 13.14
N ILE A 97 6.57 -6.94 12.14
CA ILE A 97 7.87 -6.92 11.45
C ILE A 97 9.01 -6.63 12.44
N ILE A 98 8.82 -5.66 13.34
CA ILE A 98 9.84 -5.28 14.33
C ILE A 98 10.05 -6.40 15.35
N GLU A 99 8.96 -7.04 15.80
CA GLU A 99 9.03 -8.15 16.75
C GLU A 99 9.68 -9.40 16.14
N SER A 100 9.36 -9.74 14.89
CA SER A 100 9.96 -10.89 14.20
C SER A 100 11.46 -10.71 14.04
N GLN A 101 11.93 -9.52 13.65
CA GLN A 101 13.36 -9.21 13.58
C GLN A 101 14.04 -9.34 14.95
N ARG A 102 13.43 -8.81 16.01
CA ARG A 102 13.98 -8.94 17.38
C ARG A 102 14.09 -10.40 17.82
N SER A 103 13.15 -11.25 17.44
CA SER A 103 13.19 -12.68 17.77
C SER A 103 14.30 -13.40 17.00
N GLU A 104 14.47 -13.10 15.71
CA GLU A 104 15.54 -13.68 14.87
C GLU A 104 16.95 -13.28 15.35
N TYR A 105 17.15 -12.03 15.78
CA TYR A 105 18.45 -11.56 16.28
C TYR A 105 18.77 -11.97 17.74
N ASN A 106 17.79 -12.51 18.47
CA ASN A 106 17.95 -12.95 19.87
C ASN A 106 18.00 -14.48 20.03
N GLN A 107 18.14 -15.25 18.94
CA GLN A 107 18.41 -16.69 19.06
C GLN A 107 19.90 -16.92 19.36
N PRO A 108 20.25 -17.73 20.38
CA PRO A 108 21.63 -18.01 20.78
C PRO A 108 22.43 -18.83 19.75
#